data_AF-A0A2N0ZS97-F1
#
_entry.id   AF-A0A2N0ZS97-F1
#
_cell.length_a   1.000
_cell.length_b   1.000
_cell.length_c   1.000
_cell.angle_alpha   90.00
_cell.angle_beta   90.00
_cell.angle_gamma   90.00
#
_symmetry.space_group_name_H-M   'P 1'
#
loop_
_entity.id
_entity.type
_entity.pdbx_description
1 polymer ?
#
loop_
_entity_poly.entity_id
_entity_poly.type
_entity_poly.pdbx_seq_one_letter_code
_entity_poly.pdbx_strand_id
1 'polypeptide(L)'
;MEFHMSSLNFYELDLEKQKTLLEIRFPKRGKCIEETGGLCGQIFIFDQGINVLPRFVCAKIAKPLRYEKKEETSKRFLQELEAQLSFYQNMYVHWITDVDTAYDIPIAWFRYWDSDLLTVIKDNKSNITTKLSMLTYLCAGLEHCYSQGLVAHQDLKPANIFIRNLSKSFRDLPNFNIYEIAMVADFGLANAFQRLKLFDGAKPYKSPEQWSEKQLTSKSDVFSLGVIFYELLSGGYHPVGIKLYEHWPEPMRDNSKKWTRDDVWKKWIKQGALINHKNSDINDELGELISKMLSIDVQVRPTIDQVLNSLLLEVEKLNQDSYEQLIFQLDYFKSESCNTGLEKKWPYLNKKWENLKLKHSKTT
;
A
#
# COMPACT_ATOMS: atom_id res chain seq x y z
N MET A 1 -42.96 -20.42 -3.61
CA MET A 1 -41.74 -21.23 -3.44
C MET A 1 -40.62 -20.24 -3.14
N GLU A 2 -40.48 -19.87 -1.87
CA GLU A 2 -39.38 -19.02 -1.40
C GLU A 2 -38.09 -19.82 -1.56
N PHE A 3 -37.26 -19.45 -2.54
CA PHE A 3 -35.88 -19.92 -2.57
C PHE A 3 -35.20 -19.36 -1.32
N HIS A 4 -34.93 -20.21 -0.34
CA HIS A 4 -33.98 -19.92 0.73
C HIS A 4 -32.61 -19.66 0.10
N MET A 5 -32.33 -18.41 -0.29
CA MET A 5 -31.02 -17.92 -0.74
C MET A 5 -29.96 -17.93 0.39
N SER A 6 -30.27 -18.50 1.55
CA SER A 6 -29.39 -18.61 2.72
C SER A 6 -28.32 -19.71 2.60
N SER A 7 -28.29 -20.49 1.52
CA SER A 7 -27.29 -21.55 1.31
C SER A 7 -26.22 -21.21 0.26
N LEU A 8 -26.27 -20.03 -0.37
CA LEU A 8 -25.30 -19.68 -1.41
C LEU A 8 -24.05 -19.06 -0.77
N ASN A 9 -22.95 -19.81 -0.74
CA ASN A 9 -21.65 -19.31 -0.32
C ASN A 9 -20.97 -18.61 -1.50
N PHE A 10 -20.76 -17.30 -1.42
CA PHE A 10 -20.10 -16.51 -2.47
C PHE A 10 -18.71 -17.07 -2.84
N TYR A 11 -17.97 -17.63 -1.86
CA TYR A 11 -16.65 -18.22 -2.11
C TYR A 11 -16.70 -19.53 -2.90
N GLU A 12 -17.85 -20.20 -2.96
CA GLU A 12 -18.06 -21.43 -3.74
C GLU A 12 -18.55 -21.16 -5.16
N LEU A 13 -18.90 -19.90 -5.46
CA LEU A 13 -19.28 -19.50 -6.82
C LEU A 13 -18.05 -19.42 -7.72
N ASP A 14 -18.21 -19.85 -8.96
CA ASP A 14 -17.22 -19.55 -10.00
C ASP A 14 -17.10 -18.04 -10.23
N LEU A 15 -15.98 -17.63 -10.83
CA LEU A 15 -15.64 -16.23 -11.00
C LEU A 15 -16.70 -15.44 -11.78
N GLU A 16 -17.30 -16.03 -12.83
CA GLU A 16 -18.31 -15.35 -13.64
C GLU A 16 -19.62 -15.15 -12.86
N LYS A 17 -20.02 -16.12 -12.04
CA LYS A 17 -21.16 -15.97 -11.11
C LYS A 17 -20.88 -14.91 -10.05
N GLN A 18 -19.66 -14.86 -9.50
CA GLN A 18 -19.26 -13.81 -8.55
C GLN A 18 -19.40 -12.42 -9.17
N LYS A 19 -18.84 -12.20 -10.38
CA LYS A 19 -18.94 -10.94 -11.12
C LYS A 19 -20.39 -10.55 -11.37
N THR A 20 -21.17 -11.44 -11.97
CA THR A 20 -22.59 -11.21 -12.30
C THR A 20 -23.40 -10.84 -11.06
N LEU A 21 -23.16 -11.52 -9.94
CA LEU A 21 -23.83 -11.27 -8.68
C LEU A 21 -23.48 -9.89 -8.11
N LEU A 22 -22.21 -9.48 -8.18
CA LEU A 22 -21.80 -8.15 -7.75
C LEU A 22 -22.42 -7.07 -8.64
N GLU A 23 -22.46 -7.26 -9.96
CA GLU A 23 -23.10 -6.33 -10.91
C GLU A 23 -24.60 -6.17 -10.64
N ILE A 24 -25.33 -7.28 -10.45
CA ILE A 24 -26.78 -7.26 -10.15
C ILE A 24 -27.05 -6.58 -8.80
N ARG A 25 -26.21 -6.85 -7.81
CA ARG A 25 -26.40 -6.31 -6.45
C ARG A 25 -26.01 -4.84 -6.35
N PHE A 26 -25.04 -4.40 -7.13
CA PHE A 26 -24.50 -3.04 -7.10
C PHE A 26 -24.56 -2.38 -8.50
N PRO A 27 -25.74 -2.23 -9.11
CA PRO A 27 -25.86 -1.77 -10.50
C PRO A 27 -25.30 -0.35 -10.70
N LYS A 28 -25.27 0.47 -9.65
CA LYS A 28 -24.68 1.81 -9.67
C LYS A 28 -23.16 1.82 -9.84
N ARG A 29 -22.49 0.67 -9.60
CA ARG A 29 -21.04 0.50 -9.81
C ARG A 29 -20.72 0.18 -11.27
N GLY A 30 -21.73 -0.06 -12.11
CA GLY A 30 -21.51 -0.38 -13.52
C GLY A 30 -21.03 -1.81 -13.72
N LYS A 31 -20.19 -2.02 -14.74
CA LYS A 31 -19.80 -3.35 -15.20
C LYS A 31 -18.46 -3.78 -14.60
N CYS A 32 -18.38 -5.01 -14.10
CA CYS A 32 -17.12 -5.62 -13.70
C CYS A 32 -16.31 -5.98 -14.95
N ILE A 33 -15.15 -5.34 -15.12
CA ILE A 33 -14.31 -5.51 -16.32
C ILE A 33 -13.15 -6.46 -16.09
N GLU A 34 -12.68 -6.58 -14.85
CA GLU A 34 -11.48 -7.34 -14.51
C GLU A 34 -11.56 -7.85 -13.08
N GLU A 35 -10.88 -8.96 -12.81
CA GLU A 35 -10.57 -9.44 -11.47
C GLU A 35 -9.07 -9.62 -11.33
N THR A 36 -8.55 -9.21 -10.18
CA THR A 36 -7.18 -9.42 -9.76
C THR A 36 -7.17 -9.76 -8.27
N GLY A 37 -6.06 -10.29 -7.75
CA GLY A 37 -5.99 -10.57 -6.33
C GLY A 37 -4.71 -11.23 -5.90
N GLY A 38 -4.46 -11.14 -4.59
CA GLY A 38 -3.34 -11.77 -3.92
C GLY A 38 -3.78 -12.95 -3.06
N LEU A 39 -2.92 -13.28 -2.09
CA LEU A 39 -3.14 -14.36 -1.13
C LEU A 39 -4.36 -14.12 -0.21
N CYS A 40 -4.60 -12.87 0.19
CA CYS A 40 -5.56 -12.54 1.25
C CYS A 40 -6.81 -11.80 0.76
N GLY A 41 -6.86 -11.40 -0.51
CA GLY A 41 -7.93 -10.57 -1.06
C GLY A 41 -8.18 -10.80 -2.55
N GLN A 42 -9.43 -10.67 -2.94
CA GLN A 42 -9.95 -10.64 -4.31
C GLN A 42 -10.40 -9.22 -4.60
N ILE A 43 -10.03 -8.69 -5.77
CA ILE A 43 -10.29 -7.32 -6.19
C ILE A 43 -11.03 -7.36 -7.51
N PHE A 44 -12.25 -6.85 -7.53
CA PHE A 44 -13.06 -6.72 -8.74
C PHE A 44 -13.03 -5.27 -9.20
N ILE A 45 -12.66 -5.02 -10.46
CA ILE A 45 -12.58 -3.67 -11.04
C ILE A 45 -13.85 -3.40 -11.83
N PHE A 46 -14.49 -2.28 -11.53
CA PHE A 46 -15.76 -1.86 -12.12
C PHE A 46 -15.59 -0.59 -12.94
N ASP A 47 -16.15 -0.57 -14.15
CA ASP A 47 -16.34 0.63 -14.97
C ASP A 47 -17.73 1.22 -14.71
N GLN A 48 -17.77 2.37 -14.01
CA GLN A 48 -18.98 3.11 -13.68
C GLN A 48 -19.52 3.94 -14.87
N GLY A 49 -18.76 4.01 -15.97
CA GLY A 49 -19.11 4.76 -17.19
C GLY A 49 -18.29 6.04 -17.37
N ILE A 50 -18.17 6.46 -18.63
CA ILE A 50 -17.28 7.56 -19.05
C ILE A 50 -17.59 8.93 -18.42
N ASN A 51 -18.84 9.13 -17.98
CA ASN A 51 -19.30 10.39 -17.38
C ASN A 51 -19.30 10.37 -15.84
N VAL A 52 -18.71 9.34 -15.22
CA VAL A 52 -18.62 9.20 -13.76
C VAL A 52 -17.18 9.38 -13.31
N LEU A 53 -16.96 10.11 -12.22
CA LEU A 53 -15.63 10.29 -11.62
C LEU A 53 -15.63 9.76 -10.17
N PRO A 54 -14.71 8.85 -9.80
CA PRO A 54 -13.78 8.14 -10.68
C PRO A 54 -14.52 7.19 -11.63
N ARG A 55 -14.03 7.04 -12.88
CA ARG A 55 -14.61 6.09 -13.83
C ARG A 55 -14.50 4.65 -13.32
N PHE A 56 -13.36 4.31 -12.75
CA PHE A 56 -13.07 2.97 -12.25
C PHE A 56 -13.06 2.93 -10.72
N VAL A 57 -13.66 1.88 -10.15
CA VAL A 57 -13.65 1.57 -8.72
C VAL A 57 -13.35 0.10 -8.50
N CYS A 58 -12.85 -0.22 -7.30
CA CYS A 58 -12.50 -1.58 -6.92
C CYS A 58 -13.36 -2.06 -5.77
N ALA A 59 -13.87 -3.28 -5.87
CA ALA A 59 -14.46 -4.01 -4.76
C ALA A 59 -13.40 -4.97 -4.19
N LYS A 60 -12.93 -4.74 -2.96
CA LYS A 60 -12.06 -5.68 -2.24
C LYS A 60 -12.91 -6.59 -1.38
N ILE A 61 -12.64 -7.88 -1.49
CA ILE A 61 -13.26 -8.95 -0.72
C ILE A 61 -12.14 -9.82 -0.16
N ALA A 62 -12.14 -10.11 1.15
CA ALA A 62 -11.13 -11.01 1.72
C ALA A 62 -11.35 -12.44 1.22
N LYS A 63 -10.26 -13.12 0.83
CA LYS A 63 -10.28 -14.55 0.53
C LYS A 63 -10.13 -15.34 1.84
N PRO A 64 -10.87 -16.45 2.01
CA PRO A 64 -10.67 -17.33 3.14
C PRO A 64 -9.29 -17.97 3.05
N LEU A 65 -8.54 -17.93 4.15
CA LEU A 65 -7.33 -18.73 4.29
C LEU A 65 -7.71 -20.21 4.40
N ARG A 66 -6.73 -21.09 4.23
CA ARG A 66 -6.97 -22.54 4.22
C ARG A 66 -7.63 -22.98 5.53
N TYR A 67 -8.82 -23.58 5.42
CA TYR A 67 -9.67 -24.00 6.56
C TYR A 67 -10.25 -22.86 7.42
N GLU A 68 -10.10 -21.60 7.01
CA GLU A 68 -10.70 -20.44 7.69
C GLU A 68 -12.21 -20.41 7.43
N LYS A 69 -13.01 -20.21 8.49
CA LYS A 69 -14.45 -20.03 8.32
C LYS A 69 -14.75 -18.63 7.75
N LYS A 70 -15.93 -18.49 7.15
CA LYS A 70 -16.40 -17.22 6.59
C LYS A 70 -16.43 -16.10 7.63
N GLU A 71 -16.82 -16.42 8.86
CA GLU A 71 -16.92 -15.47 9.98
C GLU A 71 -15.54 -14.97 10.41
N GLU A 72 -14.56 -15.87 10.47
CA GLU A 72 -13.16 -15.55 10.78
C GLU A 72 -12.54 -14.68 9.67
N THR A 73 -12.80 -15.03 8.41
CA THR A 73 -12.37 -14.26 7.24
C THR A 73 -12.95 -12.85 7.26
N SER A 74 -14.25 -12.74 7.58
CA SER A 74 -14.94 -11.45 7.71
C SER A 74 -14.38 -10.62 8.86
N LYS A 75 -14.12 -11.24 10.02
CA LYS A 75 -13.55 -10.57 11.19
C LYS A 75 -12.16 -10.02 10.89
N ARG A 76 -11.29 -10.81 10.24
CA ARG A 76 -9.95 -10.36 9.79
C ARG A 76 -10.06 -9.18 8.82
N PHE A 77 -10.99 -9.25 7.88
CA PHE A 77 -11.17 -8.16 6.91
C PHE A 77 -11.69 -6.88 7.57
N LEU A 78 -12.66 -6.96 8.48
CA LEU A 78 -13.15 -5.80 9.21
C LEU A 78 -12.04 -5.16 10.06
N GLN A 79 -11.16 -5.96 10.65
CA GLN A 79 -9.99 -5.47 11.39
C GLN A 79 -8.97 -4.74 10.51
N GLU A 80 -8.82 -5.15 9.25
CA GLU A 80 -8.02 -4.43 8.26
C GLU A 80 -8.67 -3.09 7.90
N LEU A 81 -9.97 -3.10 7.61
CA LEU A 81 -10.72 -1.89 7.26
C LEU A 81 -10.76 -0.87 8.40
N GLU A 82 -10.86 -1.34 9.65
CA GLU A 82 -10.84 -0.48 10.84
C GLU A 82 -9.49 0.25 10.99
N ALA A 83 -8.38 -0.45 10.75
CA ALA A 83 -7.06 0.19 10.75
C ALA A 83 -6.99 1.25 9.65
N GLN A 84 -7.41 0.92 8.42
CA GLN A 84 -7.36 1.86 7.30
C GLN A 84 -8.27 3.09 7.49
N LEU A 85 -9.46 2.91 8.07
CA LEU A 85 -10.36 4.01 8.44
C LEU A 85 -9.83 4.86 9.59
N SER A 86 -8.84 4.40 10.35
CA SER A 86 -8.17 5.22 11.37
C SER A 86 -7.13 6.17 10.76
N PHE A 87 -6.71 5.95 9.51
CA PHE A 87 -5.64 6.70 8.84
C PHE A 87 -6.12 7.53 7.63
N TYR A 88 -7.41 7.50 7.31
CA TYR A 88 -7.96 8.02 6.04
C TYR A 88 -7.84 9.54 5.82
N GLN A 89 -7.44 10.30 6.85
CA GLN A 89 -7.56 11.76 6.86
C GLN A 89 -6.45 12.48 6.14
N ASN A 90 -5.47 11.75 5.63
CA ASN A 90 -4.33 12.27 4.90
C ASN A 90 -4.38 11.82 3.43
N MET A 91 -4.09 12.74 2.51
CA MET A 91 -4.14 12.46 1.08
C MET A 91 -3.14 11.39 0.61
N TYR A 92 -2.08 11.15 1.37
CA TYR A 92 -0.99 10.21 1.08
C TYR A 92 -1.26 8.81 1.66
N VAL A 93 -2.47 8.58 2.16
CA VAL A 93 -2.95 7.27 2.63
C VAL A 93 -4.10 6.86 1.73
N HIS A 94 -4.07 5.65 1.19
CA HIS A 94 -5.20 5.14 0.42
C HIS A 94 -6.37 4.83 1.36
N TRP A 95 -7.59 5.25 1.03
CA TRP A 95 -8.76 5.10 1.90
C TRP A 95 -9.97 4.43 1.23
N ILE A 96 -10.85 3.91 2.09
CA ILE A 96 -12.11 3.28 1.72
C ILE A 96 -13.13 4.37 1.35
N THR A 97 -13.79 4.20 0.21
CA THR A 97 -14.80 5.16 -0.28
C THR A 97 -16.23 4.73 0.04
N ASP A 98 -16.47 3.44 0.20
CA ASP A 98 -17.76 2.89 0.61
C ASP A 98 -17.57 1.47 1.17
N VAL A 99 -18.56 0.95 1.90
CA VAL A 99 -18.59 -0.44 2.37
C VAL A 99 -19.98 -1.05 2.15
N ASP A 100 -20.03 -2.34 1.81
CA ASP A 100 -21.28 -3.08 1.57
C ASP A 100 -21.18 -4.52 2.07
N THR A 101 -22.27 -5.28 1.90
CA THR A 101 -22.26 -6.73 2.05
C THR A 101 -22.89 -7.43 0.87
N ALA A 102 -22.31 -8.54 0.44
CA ALA A 102 -22.95 -9.51 -0.45
C ALA A 102 -22.93 -10.89 0.20
N TYR A 103 -24.10 -11.51 0.38
CA TYR A 103 -24.23 -12.83 1.02
C TYR A 103 -23.48 -12.90 2.36
N ASP A 104 -23.63 -11.87 3.20
CA ASP A 104 -22.95 -11.72 4.49
C ASP A 104 -21.41 -11.81 4.41
N ILE A 105 -20.84 -11.33 3.32
CA ILE A 105 -19.41 -11.08 3.19
C ILE A 105 -19.22 -9.56 3.10
N PRO A 106 -18.32 -8.97 3.92
CA PRO A 106 -17.99 -7.57 3.81
C PRO A 106 -17.31 -7.26 2.49
N ILE A 107 -17.69 -6.13 1.89
CA ILE A 107 -17.08 -5.58 0.69
C ILE A 107 -16.60 -4.18 1.03
N ALA A 108 -15.35 -3.86 0.70
CA ALA A 108 -14.86 -2.48 0.76
C ALA A 108 -14.63 -1.95 -0.65
N TRP A 109 -15.12 -0.74 -0.90
CA TRP A 109 -15.00 -0.06 -2.17
C TRP A 109 -13.89 0.97 -2.14
N PHE A 110 -13.07 0.96 -3.16
CA PHE A 110 -11.95 1.86 -3.32
C PHE A 110 -12.02 2.56 -4.67
N ARG A 111 -11.37 3.72 -4.76
CA ARG A 111 -11.01 4.27 -6.06
C ARG A 111 -9.98 3.34 -6.71
N TYR A 112 -10.13 3.06 -8.00
CA TYR A 112 -9.07 2.43 -8.78
C TYR A 112 -8.01 3.47 -9.14
N TRP A 113 -6.74 3.05 -9.08
CA TRP A 113 -5.60 3.83 -9.50
C TRP A 113 -4.91 3.10 -10.64
N ASP A 114 -4.65 3.80 -11.75
CA ASP A 114 -4.10 3.19 -12.97
C ASP A 114 -2.61 2.78 -12.84
N SER A 115 -1.97 3.04 -11.70
CA SER A 115 -0.55 2.77 -11.48
C SER A 115 -0.24 2.57 -10.00
N ASP A 116 0.79 1.76 -9.76
CA ASP A 116 1.49 1.63 -8.48
C ASP A 116 2.99 1.94 -8.66
N LEU A 117 3.75 1.95 -7.57
CA LEU A 117 5.18 2.22 -7.61
C LEU A 117 5.95 1.10 -8.33
N LEU A 118 5.46 -0.15 -8.30
CA LEU A 118 6.05 -1.24 -9.06
C LEU A 118 6.02 -0.96 -10.58
N THR A 119 4.91 -0.42 -11.07
CA THR A 119 4.71 -0.03 -12.46
C THR A 119 5.67 1.10 -12.83
N VAL A 120 5.79 2.12 -11.98
CA VAL A 120 6.76 3.21 -12.14
C VAL A 120 8.21 2.69 -12.19
N ILE A 121 8.56 1.74 -11.32
CA ILE A 121 9.90 1.10 -11.30
C ILE A 121 10.18 0.34 -12.60
N LYS A 122 9.21 -0.42 -13.11
CA LYS A 122 9.35 -1.18 -14.36
C LYS A 122 9.51 -0.27 -15.58
N ASP A 123 8.74 0.81 -15.62
CA ASP A 123 8.80 1.79 -16.71
C ASP A 123 10.11 2.60 -16.66
N ASN A 124 10.59 2.94 -15.47
CA ASN A 124 11.80 3.71 -15.20
C ASN A 124 11.93 4.98 -16.05
N LYS A 125 10.82 5.72 -16.22
CA LYS A 125 10.76 6.97 -17.01
C LYS A 125 10.73 8.23 -16.17
N SER A 126 10.34 8.13 -14.89
CA SER A 126 10.26 9.29 -13.99
C SER A 126 11.66 9.83 -13.73
N ASN A 127 11.81 11.16 -13.72
CA ASN A 127 13.08 11.81 -13.38
C ASN A 127 13.34 11.75 -11.87
N ILE A 128 14.57 12.11 -11.46
CA ILE A 128 14.99 12.06 -10.06
C ILE A 128 14.12 12.91 -9.13
N THR A 129 13.72 14.13 -9.53
CA THR A 129 12.84 15.00 -8.74
C THR A 129 11.48 14.34 -8.51
N THR A 130 10.90 13.72 -9.54
CA THR A 130 9.65 12.96 -9.40
C THR A 130 9.82 11.77 -8.48
N LYS A 131 10.90 10.99 -8.62
CA LYS A 131 11.21 9.86 -7.72
C LYS A 131 11.32 10.33 -6.26
N LEU A 132 12.07 11.39 -5.98
CA LEU A 132 12.23 11.93 -4.62
C LEU A 132 10.92 12.49 -4.05
N SER A 133 10.09 13.14 -4.86
CA SER A 133 8.77 13.62 -4.42
C SER A 133 7.82 12.46 -4.07
N MET A 134 7.80 11.38 -4.85
CA MET A 134 7.04 10.17 -4.51
C MET A 134 7.48 9.58 -3.16
N LEU A 135 8.79 9.47 -2.93
CA LEU A 135 9.32 8.98 -1.65
C LEU A 135 8.97 9.92 -0.48
N THR A 136 8.93 11.23 -0.74
CA THR A 136 8.56 12.27 0.23
C THR A 136 7.09 12.13 0.65
N TYR A 137 6.17 12.02 -0.32
CA TYR A 137 4.74 11.79 -0.05
C TYR A 137 4.50 10.48 0.71
N LEU A 138 5.23 9.42 0.36
CA LEU A 138 5.16 8.14 1.06
C LEU A 138 5.59 8.27 2.53
N CYS A 139 6.70 8.97 2.80
CA CYS A 139 7.16 9.22 4.17
C CYS A 139 6.15 10.05 4.97
N ALA A 140 5.57 11.09 4.36
CA ALA A 140 4.55 11.92 5.00
C ALA A 140 3.25 11.14 5.31
N GLY A 141 2.82 10.26 4.40
CA GLY A 141 1.68 9.37 4.64
C GLY A 141 1.92 8.41 5.81
N LEU A 142 3.13 7.84 5.89
CA LEU A 142 3.51 6.96 7.00
C LEU A 142 3.67 7.71 8.32
N GLU A 143 4.26 8.91 8.33
CA GLU A 143 4.32 9.81 9.49
C GLU A 143 2.91 10.03 10.06
N HIS A 144 1.95 10.35 9.19
CA HIS A 144 0.55 10.49 9.59
C HIS A 144 -0.01 9.19 10.21
N CYS A 145 0.16 8.04 9.55
CA CYS A 145 -0.30 6.76 10.08
C CYS A 145 0.28 6.46 11.47
N TYR A 146 1.58 6.69 11.68
CA TYR A 146 2.21 6.47 12.99
C TYR A 146 1.66 7.42 14.05
N SER A 147 1.39 8.69 13.71
CA SER A 147 0.76 9.66 14.61
C SER A 147 -0.64 9.23 15.07
N GLN A 148 -1.32 8.40 14.27
CA GLN A 148 -2.64 7.84 14.54
C GLN A 148 -2.59 6.42 15.16
N GLY A 149 -1.41 5.95 15.57
CA GLY A 149 -1.26 4.69 16.30
C GLY A 149 -0.85 3.47 15.45
N LEU A 150 -0.45 3.66 14.19
CA LEU A 150 0.26 2.61 13.46
C LEU A 150 1.60 2.35 14.17
N VAL A 151 1.92 1.08 14.45
CA VAL A 151 3.22 0.67 15.01
C VAL A 151 4.13 0.17 13.90
N ALA A 152 3.59 -0.67 13.01
CA ALA A 152 4.25 -1.08 11.78
C ALA A 152 3.23 -1.52 10.73
N HIS A 153 3.46 -1.15 9.47
CA HIS A 153 2.70 -1.61 8.31
C HIS A 153 3.00 -3.08 7.98
N GLN A 154 4.25 -3.53 8.16
CA GLN A 154 4.75 -4.90 7.97
C GLN A 154 4.83 -5.43 6.52
N ASP A 155 4.04 -4.89 5.59
CA ASP A 155 4.06 -5.31 4.17
C ASP A 155 4.27 -4.15 3.18
N LEU A 156 5.19 -3.23 3.50
CA LEU A 156 5.58 -2.21 2.54
C LEU A 156 6.35 -2.83 1.38
N LYS A 157 5.84 -2.60 0.16
CA LYS A 157 6.43 -2.99 -1.11
C LYS A 157 5.90 -2.08 -2.22
N PRO A 158 6.56 -1.98 -3.38
CA PRO A 158 6.13 -1.08 -4.46
C PRO A 158 4.68 -1.31 -4.95
N ALA A 159 4.20 -2.55 -4.95
CA ALA A 159 2.81 -2.86 -5.33
C ALA A 159 1.75 -2.37 -4.32
N ASN A 160 2.15 -2.03 -3.09
CA ASN A 160 1.28 -1.50 -2.04
C ASN A 160 1.40 0.04 -1.91
N ILE A 161 1.97 0.69 -2.93
CA ILE A 161 2.10 2.15 -2.99
C ILE A 161 1.44 2.61 -4.28
N PHE A 162 0.23 3.15 -4.18
CA PHE A 162 -0.51 3.61 -5.36
C PHE A 162 -0.01 4.99 -5.81
N ILE A 163 0.00 5.21 -7.13
CA ILE A 163 0.46 6.45 -7.73
C ILE A 163 -0.71 7.17 -8.39
N ARG A 164 -1.02 8.36 -7.89
CA ARG A 164 -1.93 9.30 -8.55
C ARG A 164 -1.10 10.28 -9.37
N ASN A 165 -1.14 10.14 -10.68
CA ASN A 165 -0.52 11.10 -11.59
C ASN A 165 -1.50 12.26 -11.91
N LEU A 166 -1.25 13.44 -11.34
CA LEU A 166 -2.09 14.63 -11.53
C LEU A 166 -1.96 15.24 -12.92
N SER A 167 -0.85 15.04 -13.65
CA SER A 167 -0.68 15.57 -15.00
C SER A 167 -1.61 14.93 -16.03
N LYS A 168 -2.18 13.76 -15.72
CA LYS A 168 -3.27 13.15 -16.49
C LYS A 168 -4.61 13.88 -16.33
N SER A 169 -4.81 14.56 -15.20
CA SER A 169 -6.08 15.23 -14.85
C SER A 169 -6.06 16.73 -15.11
N PHE A 170 -4.89 17.37 -15.02
CA PHE A 170 -4.73 18.80 -15.18
C PHE A 170 -3.76 19.09 -16.32
N ARG A 171 -4.24 19.82 -17.32
CA ARG A 171 -3.41 20.35 -18.41
C ARG A 171 -2.72 21.63 -17.88
N ASP A 172 -1.53 21.93 -18.41
CA ASP A 172 -0.79 23.17 -18.12
C ASP A 172 -0.27 23.32 -16.67
N LEU A 173 0.13 22.20 -16.06
CA LEU A 173 0.85 22.23 -14.80
C LEU A 173 2.28 22.82 -14.98
N PRO A 174 2.75 23.68 -14.06
CA PRO A 174 4.14 24.15 -14.06
C PRO A 174 5.14 22.98 -14.03
N ASN A 175 6.35 23.15 -14.55
CA ASN A 175 7.33 22.05 -14.62
C ASN A 175 8.05 21.79 -13.28
N PHE A 176 7.31 21.43 -12.24
CA PHE A 176 7.86 21.08 -10.92
C PHE A 176 8.17 19.58 -10.76
N ASN A 177 7.68 18.73 -11.65
CA ASN A 177 7.96 17.28 -11.60
C ASN A 177 7.52 16.57 -10.30
N ILE A 178 6.58 17.13 -9.53
CA ILE A 178 6.11 16.58 -8.24
C ILE A 178 4.66 16.03 -8.28
N TYR A 179 4.14 15.76 -9.47
CA TYR A 179 2.71 15.47 -9.71
C TYR A 179 2.33 14.00 -9.61
N GLU A 180 3.30 13.12 -9.35
CA GLU A 180 3.07 11.70 -9.08
C GLU A 180 2.95 11.52 -7.57
N ILE A 181 1.72 11.59 -7.08
CA ILE A 181 1.44 11.49 -5.64
C ILE A 181 1.42 10.02 -5.24
N ALA A 182 2.34 9.64 -4.36
CA ALA A 182 2.38 8.30 -3.77
C ALA A 182 1.44 8.20 -2.56
N MET A 183 0.72 7.09 -2.47
CA MET A 183 -0.20 6.79 -1.39
C MET A 183 0.09 5.40 -0.81
N VAL A 184 0.31 5.32 0.50
CA VAL A 184 0.46 4.03 1.18
C VAL A 184 -0.88 3.28 1.19
N ALA A 185 -0.86 1.99 0.84
CA ALA A 185 -2.04 1.15 0.74
C ALA A 185 -1.81 -0.25 1.33
N ASP A 186 -2.89 -1.02 1.43
CA ASP A 186 -2.91 -2.42 1.88
C ASP A 186 -2.45 -2.65 3.33
N PHE A 187 -3.29 -2.21 4.27
CA PHE A 187 -3.07 -2.35 5.71
C PHE A 187 -3.42 -3.74 6.27
N GLY A 188 -3.49 -4.77 5.43
CA GLY A 188 -3.90 -6.13 5.83
C GLY A 188 -3.02 -6.75 6.92
N LEU A 189 -1.73 -6.41 6.95
CA LEU A 189 -0.77 -6.84 7.97
C LEU A 189 -0.42 -5.77 9.01
N ALA A 190 -1.08 -4.61 8.97
CA ALA A 190 -0.81 -3.53 9.92
C ALA A 190 -1.02 -4.00 11.37
N ASN A 191 0.00 -3.79 12.20
CA ASN A 191 0.06 -4.22 13.61
C ASN A 191 -0.30 -5.71 13.85
N ALA A 192 -0.20 -6.56 12.83
CA ALA A 192 -0.50 -8.00 12.94
C ALA A 192 0.41 -8.69 13.96
N PHE A 193 1.64 -8.24 14.15
CA PHE A 193 2.55 -8.80 15.15
C PHE A 193 2.05 -8.57 16.59
N GLN A 194 1.42 -7.43 16.89
CA GLN A 194 0.90 -7.15 18.24
C GLN A 194 -0.35 -7.98 18.51
N ARG A 195 -1.23 -8.08 17.51
CA ARG A 195 -2.54 -8.74 17.64
C ARG A 195 -2.46 -10.26 17.56
N LEU A 196 -1.60 -10.79 16.69
CA LEU A 196 -1.60 -12.21 16.29
C LEU A 196 -0.22 -12.88 16.39
N LYS A 197 0.83 -12.15 16.84
CA LYS A 197 2.23 -12.63 16.77
C LYS A 197 2.66 -13.05 15.37
N LEU A 198 2.07 -12.43 14.35
CA LEU A 198 2.34 -12.70 12.94
C LEU A 198 3.41 -11.74 12.39
N PHE A 199 4.48 -12.31 11.85
CA PHE A 199 5.63 -11.58 11.28
C PHE A 199 5.73 -11.72 9.76
N ASP A 200 4.58 -11.85 9.08
CA ASP A 200 4.50 -11.94 7.63
C ASP A 200 4.84 -10.62 6.92
N GLY A 201 4.99 -10.72 5.60
CA GLY A 201 5.34 -9.62 4.70
C GLY A 201 6.09 -10.11 3.46
N ALA A 202 6.25 -9.25 2.47
CA ALA A 202 6.98 -9.55 1.25
C ALA A 202 8.48 -9.78 1.52
N LYS A 203 8.93 -11.02 1.30
CA LYS A 203 10.27 -11.51 1.67
C LYS A 203 11.45 -10.58 1.32
N PRO A 204 11.52 -9.95 0.13
CA PRO A 204 12.63 -9.06 -0.22
C PRO A 204 12.68 -7.79 0.65
N TYR A 205 11.54 -7.35 1.18
CA TYR A 205 11.40 -6.09 1.91
C TYR A 205 11.34 -6.30 3.45
N LYS A 206 11.27 -7.56 3.92
CA LYS A 206 11.17 -7.88 5.35
C LYS A 206 12.42 -7.44 6.12
N SER A 207 12.20 -6.71 7.21
CA SER A 207 13.26 -6.26 8.12
C SER A 207 13.94 -7.42 8.89
N PRO A 208 15.17 -7.23 9.40
CA PRO A 208 15.88 -8.22 10.21
C PRO A 208 15.09 -8.71 11.43
N GLU A 209 14.39 -7.79 12.11
CA GLU A 209 13.54 -8.10 13.26
C GLU A 209 12.25 -8.84 12.89
N GLN A 210 11.68 -8.61 11.69
CA GLN A 210 10.57 -9.43 11.18
C GLN A 210 11.03 -10.87 10.91
N TRP A 211 12.22 -11.06 10.32
CA TRP A 211 12.76 -12.40 10.09
C TRP A 211 13.12 -13.13 11.38
N SER A 212 13.44 -12.38 12.43
CA SER A 212 13.82 -12.89 13.74
C SER A 212 12.66 -12.94 14.72
N GLU A 213 11.44 -12.62 14.28
CA GLU A 213 10.20 -12.61 15.08
C GLU A 213 10.33 -11.77 16.37
N LYS A 214 11.05 -10.65 16.28
CA LYS A 214 11.26 -9.69 17.38
C LYS A 214 10.26 -8.55 17.31
N GLN A 215 10.15 -7.80 18.41
CA GLN A 215 9.30 -6.62 18.51
C GLN A 215 9.51 -5.67 17.31
N LEU A 216 8.41 -5.34 16.61
CA LEU A 216 8.43 -4.39 15.50
C LEU A 216 8.11 -2.97 15.98
N THR A 217 8.61 -2.00 15.24
CA THR A 217 8.36 -0.56 15.42
C THR A 217 8.31 0.11 14.04
N SER A 218 8.09 1.42 13.98
CA SER A 218 8.15 2.17 12.72
C SER A 218 9.52 2.07 12.02
N LYS A 219 10.59 1.74 12.77
CA LYS A 219 11.93 1.48 12.22
C LYS A 219 12.00 0.19 11.39
N SER A 220 11.05 -0.73 11.57
CA SER A 220 10.92 -1.93 10.74
C SER A 220 10.45 -1.55 9.34
N ASP A 221 9.49 -0.64 9.24
CA ASP A 221 9.03 -0.09 7.97
C ASP A 221 10.10 0.79 7.31
N VAL A 222 10.93 1.53 8.09
CA VAL A 222 12.08 2.29 7.55
C VAL A 222 13.06 1.37 6.81
N PHE A 223 13.28 0.13 7.28
CA PHE A 223 14.10 -0.83 6.55
C PHE A 223 13.48 -1.19 5.21
N SER A 224 12.18 -1.51 5.18
CA SER A 224 11.45 -1.79 3.94
C SER A 224 11.49 -0.61 2.97
N LEU A 225 11.34 0.62 3.48
CA LEU A 225 11.51 1.85 2.68
C LEU A 225 12.93 1.97 2.12
N GLY A 226 13.97 1.60 2.87
CA GLY A 226 15.35 1.62 2.36
C GLY A 226 15.53 0.75 1.10
N VAL A 227 14.87 -0.42 1.08
CA VAL A 227 14.86 -1.29 -0.11
C VAL A 227 14.10 -0.63 -1.25
N ILE A 228 12.92 -0.05 -0.98
CA ILE A 228 12.09 0.62 -1.98
C ILE A 228 12.79 1.85 -2.58
N PHE A 229 13.46 2.65 -1.76
CA PHE A 229 14.24 3.82 -2.17
C PHE A 229 15.34 3.38 -3.14
N TYR A 230 16.11 2.38 -2.74
CA TYR A 230 17.18 1.84 -3.57
C TYR A 230 16.63 1.31 -4.90
N GLU A 231 15.53 0.55 -4.87
CA GLU A 231 14.92 -0.04 -6.07
C GLU A 231 14.43 1.05 -7.04
N LEU A 232 13.76 2.09 -6.54
CA LEU A 232 13.27 3.20 -7.36
C LEU A 232 14.41 4.02 -7.99
N LEU A 233 15.44 4.34 -7.20
CA LEU A 233 16.55 5.20 -7.62
C LEU A 233 17.59 4.48 -8.47
N SER A 234 17.69 3.16 -8.36
CA SER A 234 18.58 2.33 -9.20
C SER A 234 17.95 1.85 -10.51
N GLY A 235 16.68 2.17 -10.78
CA GLY A 235 15.99 1.72 -11.99
C GLY A 235 15.58 0.25 -11.92
N GLY A 236 15.13 -0.20 -10.74
CA GLY A 236 14.53 -1.51 -10.49
C GLY A 236 15.45 -2.55 -9.88
N TYR A 237 16.68 -2.21 -9.54
CA TYR A 237 17.59 -3.15 -8.88
C TYR A 237 17.32 -3.21 -7.38
N HIS A 238 17.13 -4.41 -6.85
CA HIS A 238 17.24 -4.66 -5.42
C HIS A 238 18.72 -4.52 -4.98
N PRO A 239 19.02 -4.16 -3.71
CA PRO A 239 20.39 -4.13 -3.16
C PRO A 239 21.27 -5.37 -3.42
N VAL A 240 20.66 -6.52 -3.70
CA VAL A 240 21.36 -7.78 -4.02
C VAL A 240 21.85 -7.84 -5.47
N GLY A 241 21.62 -6.80 -6.27
CA GLY A 241 22.15 -6.65 -7.62
C GLY A 241 21.29 -7.27 -8.73
N ILE A 242 19.99 -7.47 -8.51
CA ILE A 242 19.07 -8.02 -9.51
C ILE A 242 17.89 -7.08 -9.73
N LYS A 243 17.30 -7.12 -10.92
CA LYS A 243 16.00 -6.48 -11.16
C LYS A 243 14.89 -7.29 -10.51
N LEU A 244 14.39 -6.84 -9.37
CA LEU A 244 13.59 -7.71 -8.49
C LEU A 244 12.33 -8.23 -9.19
N TYR A 245 11.66 -7.36 -9.94
CA TYR A 245 10.44 -7.69 -10.67
C TYR A 245 10.59 -8.77 -11.75
N GLU A 246 11.83 -9.12 -12.15
CA GLU A 246 12.11 -10.21 -13.10
C GLU A 246 12.30 -11.56 -12.39
N HIS A 247 12.54 -11.54 -11.08
CA HIS A 247 12.91 -12.71 -10.26
C HIS A 247 11.94 -13.01 -9.12
N TRP A 248 11.10 -12.06 -8.72
CA TRP A 248 10.16 -12.17 -7.62
C TRP A 248 8.90 -11.31 -7.91
N PRO A 249 7.69 -11.71 -7.50
CA PRO A 249 7.36 -12.93 -6.74
C PRO A 249 7.37 -14.20 -7.60
N GLU A 250 6.99 -14.07 -8.87
CA GLU A 250 7.07 -15.14 -9.85
C GLU A 250 8.22 -14.83 -10.81
N PRO A 251 9.27 -15.67 -10.84
CA PRO A 251 10.37 -15.48 -11.77
C PRO A 251 9.87 -15.58 -13.22
N MET A 252 10.39 -14.71 -14.10
CA MET A 252 10.21 -14.86 -15.55
C MET A 252 10.75 -16.21 -16.03
N ARG A 253 10.29 -16.68 -17.20
CA ARG A 253 10.48 -18.06 -17.70
C ARG A 253 11.91 -18.62 -17.58
N ASP A 254 12.92 -17.77 -17.78
CA ASP A 254 14.34 -18.18 -17.79
C ASP A 254 15.10 -17.81 -16.51
N ASN A 255 14.42 -17.20 -15.54
CA ASN A 255 15.01 -16.73 -14.30
C ASN A 255 14.95 -17.77 -13.17
N SER A 256 16.01 -17.83 -12.38
CA SER A 256 16.11 -18.78 -11.26
C SER A 256 15.05 -18.54 -10.20
N LYS A 257 14.42 -19.64 -9.72
CA LYS A 257 13.54 -19.64 -8.54
C LYS A 257 14.28 -19.40 -7.21
N LYS A 258 15.61 -19.23 -7.23
CA LYS A 258 16.42 -18.95 -6.03
C LYS A 258 15.83 -17.83 -5.16
N TRP A 259 15.35 -16.75 -5.79
CA TRP A 259 14.86 -15.56 -5.11
C TRP A 259 13.46 -15.71 -4.47
N THR A 260 12.78 -16.83 -4.66
CA THR A 260 11.51 -17.11 -3.96
C THR A 260 11.72 -17.71 -2.56
N ARG A 261 12.94 -18.14 -2.25
CA ARG A 261 13.31 -18.83 -1.00
C ARG A 261 13.77 -17.86 0.09
N ASP A 262 13.42 -18.17 1.33
CA ASP A 262 13.71 -17.33 2.51
C ASP A 262 15.20 -17.23 2.82
N ASP A 263 15.95 -18.32 2.59
CA ASP A 263 17.36 -18.42 2.98
C ASP A 263 18.25 -17.40 2.26
N VAL A 264 17.87 -17.00 1.03
CA VAL A 264 18.61 -16.02 0.25
C VAL A 264 18.51 -14.63 0.86
N TRP A 265 17.31 -14.23 1.29
CA TRP A 265 17.05 -12.95 1.94
C TRP A 265 17.66 -12.89 3.34
N LYS A 266 17.50 -13.97 4.11
CA LYS A 266 18.15 -14.12 5.43
C LYS A 266 19.68 -14.04 5.34
N LYS A 267 20.27 -14.62 4.28
CA LYS A 267 21.72 -14.54 4.04
C LYS A 267 22.17 -13.11 3.75
N TRP A 268 21.46 -12.37 2.89
CA TRP A 268 21.77 -10.97 2.59
C TRP A 268 21.70 -10.09 3.85
N ILE A 269 20.66 -10.26 4.67
CA ILE A 269 20.53 -9.58 5.95
C ILE A 269 21.68 -9.92 6.90
N LYS A 270 22.05 -11.21 7.02
CA LYS A 270 23.19 -11.64 7.83
C LYS A 270 24.53 -11.05 7.37
N GLN A 271 24.64 -10.70 6.09
CA GLN A 271 25.81 -10.03 5.50
C GLN A 271 25.80 -8.51 5.70
N GLY A 272 24.84 -7.96 6.43
CA GLY A 272 24.75 -6.53 6.75
C GLY A 272 23.81 -5.73 5.84
N ALA A 273 23.00 -6.39 5.01
CA ALA A 273 22.08 -5.74 4.08
C ALA A 273 22.74 -4.66 3.19
N LEU A 274 23.97 -4.94 2.75
CA LEU A 274 24.81 -3.99 2.02
C LEU A 274 24.17 -3.58 0.68
N ILE A 275 24.43 -2.33 0.28
CA ILE A 275 24.05 -1.77 -1.02
C ILE A 275 25.26 -1.53 -1.91
N ASN A 276 25.05 -1.46 -3.23
CA ASN A 276 26.07 -1.06 -4.19
C ASN A 276 25.48 -0.12 -5.25
N HIS A 277 25.47 1.17 -4.95
CA HIS A 277 24.81 2.18 -5.77
C HIS A 277 25.68 2.71 -6.94
N LYS A 278 26.83 2.08 -7.24
CA LYS A 278 27.67 2.49 -8.38
C LYS A 278 26.86 2.36 -9.68
N ASN A 279 26.71 3.47 -10.40
CA ASN A 279 25.95 3.62 -11.66
C ASN A 279 24.41 3.73 -11.51
N SER A 280 23.91 4.48 -10.52
CA SER A 280 22.49 4.78 -10.33
C SER A 280 22.23 6.28 -10.12
N ASP A 281 20.97 6.72 -10.03
CA ASP A 281 20.60 8.11 -9.66
C ASP A 281 20.88 8.44 -8.18
N ILE A 282 21.55 7.54 -7.45
CA ILE A 282 21.85 7.65 -6.02
C ILE A 282 23.19 8.36 -5.86
N ASN A 283 23.17 9.60 -5.37
CA ASN A 283 24.35 10.33 -4.93
C ASN A 283 24.86 9.81 -3.58
N ASP A 284 26.02 10.30 -3.13
CA ASP A 284 26.67 9.83 -1.90
C ASP A 284 25.78 10.04 -0.66
N GLU A 285 25.09 11.19 -0.55
CA GLU A 285 24.19 11.50 0.56
C GLU A 285 22.98 10.56 0.62
N LEU A 286 22.33 10.30 -0.52
CA LEU A 286 21.25 9.33 -0.63
C LEU A 286 21.75 7.91 -0.35
N GLY A 287 22.95 7.57 -0.82
CA GLY A 287 23.60 6.28 -0.55
C GLY A 287 23.85 6.07 0.95
N GLU A 288 24.31 7.10 1.65
CA GLU A 288 24.49 7.07 3.11
C GLU A 288 23.15 6.94 3.84
N LEU A 289 22.15 7.72 3.44
CA LEU A 289 20.79 7.64 4.00
C LEU A 289 20.21 6.23 3.87
N ILE A 290 20.21 5.67 2.65
CA ILE A 290 19.71 4.32 2.37
C ILE A 290 20.49 3.28 3.18
N SER A 291 21.81 3.42 3.30
CA SER A 291 22.64 2.53 4.12
C SER A 291 22.24 2.58 5.59
N LYS A 292 21.95 3.77 6.15
CA LYS A 292 21.44 3.90 7.52
C LYS A 292 20.05 3.28 7.67
N MET A 293 19.14 3.47 6.70
CA MET A 293 17.81 2.85 6.69
C MET A 293 17.88 1.32 6.69
N LEU A 294 18.84 0.75 5.95
CA LEU A 294 19.07 -0.70 5.85
C LEU A 294 19.95 -1.28 6.96
N SER A 295 20.32 -0.49 7.97
CA SER A 295 21.14 -0.98 9.09
C SER A 295 20.50 -2.18 9.79
N ILE A 296 21.31 -3.18 10.12
CA ILE A 296 20.87 -4.32 10.94
C ILE A 296 20.55 -3.88 12.37
N ASP A 297 21.29 -2.90 12.88
CA ASP A 297 20.98 -2.26 14.16
C ASP A 297 19.84 -1.25 13.97
N VAL A 298 18.71 -1.56 14.61
CA VAL A 298 17.47 -0.75 14.60
C VAL A 298 17.71 0.65 15.16
N GLN A 299 18.63 0.82 16.11
CA GLN A 299 18.92 2.12 16.74
C GLN A 299 19.63 3.08 15.80
N VAL A 300 20.39 2.55 14.83
CA VAL A 300 21.11 3.34 13.82
C VAL A 300 20.16 3.86 12.75
N ARG A 301 19.03 3.16 12.51
CA ARG A 301 18.08 3.57 11.47
C ARG A 301 17.49 4.95 11.81
N PRO A 302 17.37 5.87 10.83
CA PRO A 302 16.76 7.19 11.05
C PRO A 302 15.27 7.08 11.38
N THR A 303 14.69 8.09 12.03
CA THR A 303 13.22 8.20 12.16
C THR A 303 12.62 8.53 10.80
N ILE A 304 11.31 8.32 10.64
CA ILE A 304 10.65 8.68 9.38
C ILE A 304 10.78 10.19 9.10
N ASP A 305 10.71 11.04 10.12
CA ASP A 305 10.89 12.49 10.02
C ASP A 305 12.31 12.86 9.56
N GLN A 306 13.33 12.14 10.05
CA GLN A 306 14.70 12.33 9.60
C GLN A 306 14.86 11.94 8.13
N VAL A 307 14.24 10.84 7.69
CA VAL A 307 14.23 10.43 6.28
C VAL A 307 13.53 11.47 5.41
N LEU A 308 12.37 11.95 5.86
CA LEU A 308 11.58 12.99 5.18
C LEU A 308 12.40 14.27 4.99
N ASN A 309 13.05 14.75 6.05
CA ASN A 309 13.90 15.95 5.98
C ASN A 309 15.09 15.75 5.03
N SER A 310 15.73 14.58 5.03
CA SER A 310 16.80 14.28 4.07
C SER A 310 16.31 14.31 2.62
N LEU A 311 15.13 13.75 2.32
CA LEU A 311 14.56 13.80 0.97
C LEU A 311 14.25 15.23 0.53
N LEU A 312 13.70 16.04 1.43
CA LEU A 312 13.36 17.44 1.17
C LEU A 312 14.60 18.27 0.82
N LEU A 313 15.71 18.07 1.54
CA LEU A 313 17.00 18.71 1.22
C LEU A 313 17.52 18.29 -0.16
N GLU A 314 17.34 17.03 -0.56
CA GLU A 314 17.73 16.57 -1.90
C GLU A 314 16.87 17.18 -3.00
N VAL A 315 15.56 17.36 -2.77
CA VAL A 315 14.69 18.08 -3.71
C VAL A 315 15.09 19.55 -3.82
N GLU A 316 15.39 20.22 -2.70
CA GLU A 316 15.85 21.62 -2.65
C GLU A 316 17.12 21.83 -3.48
N LYS A 317 18.11 20.94 -3.31
CA LYS A 317 19.36 20.96 -4.09
C LYS A 317 19.13 20.84 -5.61
N LEU A 318 18.11 20.08 -6.02
CA LEU A 318 17.79 19.84 -7.43
C LEU A 318 16.97 20.97 -8.05
N ASN A 319 15.95 21.46 -7.34
CA ASN A 319 15.04 22.49 -7.82
C ASN A 319 14.27 23.18 -6.69
N GLN A 320 14.57 24.47 -6.47
CA GLN A 320 13.96 25.29 -5.43
C GLN A 320 12.43 25.38 -5.54
N ASP A 321 11.89 25.65 -6.73
CA ASP A 321 10.44 25.82 -6.91
C ASP A 321 9.68 24.51 -6.60
N SER A 322 10.26 23.38 -6.97
CA SER A 322 9.71 22.05 -6.70
C SER A 322 9.70 21.78 -5.20
N TYR A 323 10.76 22.15 -4.48
CA TYR A 323 10.84 22.06 -3.03
C TYR A 323 9.78 22.94 -2.34
N GLU A 324 9.67 24.22 -2.72
CA GLU A 324 8.69 25.13 -2.12
C GLU A 324 7.26 24.66 -2.34
N GLN A 325 6.94 24.21 -3.57
CA GLN A 325 5.62 23.69 -3.88
C GLN A 325 5.33 22.36 -3.17
N LEU A 326 6.35 21.52 -2.96
CA LEU A 326 6.24 20.26 -2.22
C LEU A 326 5.96 20.52 -0.74
N ILE A 327 6.73 21.40 -0.09
CA ILE A 327 6.51 21.83 1.30
C ILE A 327 5.10 22.39 1.47
N PHE A 328 4.67 23.29 0.60
CA PHE A 328 3.33 23.86 0.64
C PHE A 328 2.24 22.76 0.63
N GLN A 329 2.38 21.74 -0.21
CA GLN A 329 1.44 20.62 -0.25
C GLN A 329 1.48 19.82 1.05
N LEU A 330 2.68 19.45 1.52
CA LEU A 330 2.83 18.68 2.76
C LEU A 330 2.18 19.40 3.94
N ASP A 331 2.43 20.69 4.11
CA ASP A 331 1.88 21.51 5.18
C ASP A 331 0.36 21.64 5.08
N TYR A 332 -0.16 21.88 3.87
CA TYR A 332 -1.60 21.94 3.63
C TYR A 332 -2.29 20.65 4.06
N PHE A 333 -1.83 19.49 3.58
CA PHE A 333 -2.49 18.21 3.89
C PHE A 333 -2.24 17.73 5.32
N LYS A 334 -1.12 18.12 5.94
CA LYS A 334 -0.89 17.94 7.37
C LYS A 334 -1.89 18.75 8.19
N SER A 335 -2.16 20.00 7.83
CA SER A 335 -3.15 20.84 8.52
C SER A 335 -4.60 20.33 8.35
N GLU A 336 -4.93 19.76 7.19
CA GLU A 336 -6.25 19.18 6.91
C GLU A 336 -6.48 17.81 7.58
N SER A 337 -5.40 17.17 8.05
CA SER A 337 -5.45 15.92 8.82
C SER A 337 -5.90 16.16 10.27
N CYS A 338 -7.04 16.84 10.45
CA CYS A 338 -7.67 17.06 11.74
C CYS A 338 -8.31 15.77 12.27
N ASN A 339 -8.08 15.42 13.55
CA ASN A 339 -8.65 14.29 14.33
C ASN A 339 -10.20 14.29 14.47
N THR A 340 -10.94 14.91 13.56
CA THR A 340 -12.41 14.87 13.55
C THR A 340 -12.85 13.47 13.15
N GLY A 341 -13.51 12.72 14.04
CA GLY A 341 -13.90 11.34 13.76
C GLY A 341 -14.71 11.17 12.47
N LEU A 342 -14.71 9.95 11.94
CA LEU A 342 -15.41 9.58 10.70
C LEU A 342 -16.89 9.97 10.74
N GLU A 343 -17.52 9.93 11.92
CA GLU A 343 -18.90 10.33 12.16
C GLU A 343 -19.19 11.80 11.85
N LYS A 344 -18.19 12.69 11.98
CA LYS A 344 -18.33 14.12 11.66
C LYS A 344 -17.94 14.42 10.21
N LYS A 345 -16.80 13.88 9.76
CA LYS A 345 -16.23 14.19 8.44
C LYS A 345 -16.94 13.44 7.31
N TRP A 346 -17.43 12.23 7.57
CA TRP A 346 -18.18 11.42 6.58
C TRP A 346 -19.33 10.63 7.23
N PRO A 347 -20.41 11.29 7.67
CA PRO A 347 -21.51 10.65 8.42
C PRO A 347 -22.15 9.46 7.70
N TYR A 348 -22.26 9.54 6.36
CA TYR A 348 -22.80 8.47 5.54
C TYR A 348 -21.94 7.19 5.58
N LEU A 349 -20.63 7.32 5.37
CA LEU A 349 -19.71 6.18 5.42
C LEU A 349 -19.65 5.61 6.84
N ASN A 350 -19.60 6.48 7.86
CA ASN A 350 -19.63 6.05 9.25
C ASN A 350 -20.87 5.20 9.57
N LYS A 351 -22.06 5.65 9.14
CA LYS A 351 -23.29 4.89 9.35
C LYS A 351 -23.25 3.51 8.68
N LYS A 352 -22.74 3.41 7.46
CA LYS A 352 -22.60 2.11 6.77
C LYS A 352 -21.58 1.22 7.46
N TRP A 353 -20.47 1.79 7.93
CA TRP A 353 -19.44 1.09 8.68
C TRP A 353 -19.96 0.51 10.00
N GLU A 354 -20.66 1.31 10.82
CA GLU A 354 -21.24 0.83 12.08
C GLU A 354 -22.28 -0.28 11.86
N ASN A 355 -23.12 -0.14 10.83
CA ASN A 355 -24.08 -1.19 10.46
C ASN A 355 -23.37 -2.48 10.02
N LEU A 356 -22.28 -2.38 9.27
CA LEU A 356 -21.47 -3.51 8.85
C LEU A 356 -20.87 -4.24 10.07
N LYS A 357 -20.24 -3.51 11.00
CA LYS A 357 -19.72 -4.09 12.25
C LYS A 357 -20.81 -4.77 13.07
N LEU A 358 -21.98 -4.14 13.23
CA LEU A 358 -23.09 -4.68 14.00
C LEU A 358 -23.66 -5.97 13.38
N LYS A 359 -23.67 -6.07 12.04
CA LYS A 359 -24.11 -7.27 11.34
C LYS A 359 -23.17 -8.46 11.57
N HIS A 360 -21.86 -8.21 11.65
CA HIS A 360 -20.83 -9.24 11.77
C HIS A 360 -20.39 -9.54 13.22
N SER A 361 -20.87 -8.78 14.20
CA SER A 361 -20.70 -9.06 15.64
C SER A 361 -21.82 -9.93 16.21
N LYS A 362 -22.98 -10.00 15.56
CA LYS A 362 -24.12 -10.85 15.97
C LYS A 362 -24.00 -12.32 15.52
N THR A 363 -23.01 -12.63 14.70
CA THR A 363 -22.77 -13.95 14.10
C THR A 363 -21.60 -14.71 14.74
N THR A 364 -20.95 -14.12 15.73
CA THR A 364 -20.01 -14.76 16.67
C THR A 364 -20.70 -14.99 18.01
#